data_AF-A0A8J6I351-F1
#
_entry.id   AF-A0A8J6I351-F1
#
_cell.length_a   1.000
_cell.length_b   1.000
_cell.length_c   1.000
_cell.angle_alpha   90.00
_cell.angle_beta   90.00
_cell.angle_gamma   90.00
#
_symmetry.space_group_name_H-M   'P 1'
#
loop_
_entity.id
_entity.type
_entity.pdbx_description
1 polymer ?
#
loop_
_entity_poly.entity_id
_entity_poly.type
_entity_poly.pdbx_seq_one_letter_code
_entity_poly.pdbx_strand_id
1 'polypeptide(L)' 'MRHYEIMVILDSELEERTVAPSLDTYLNVIRTSGGSVEKVDIWGRRRLSFEMNKKNEGIYAVIDVQAEP' A
#
# COMPACT_ATOMS: atom_id res chain seq x y z
N MET A 1 -13.55 -11.13 12.31
CA MET A 1 -12.66 -10.35 11.46
C MET A 1 -13.35 -9.08 11.03
N ARG A 2 -12.66 -7.95 11.17
CA ARG A 2 -13.14 -6.63 10.75
C ARG A 2 -12.53 -6.29 9.41
N HIS A 3 -13.30 -5.59 8.58
CA HIS A 3 -12.81 -5.05 7.33
C HIS A 3 -12.05 -3.75 7.60
N TYR A 4 -10.85 -3.64 7.05
CA TYR A 4 -10.00 -2.45 7.11
C TYR A 4 -9.57 -2.08 5.70
N GLU A 5 -9.53 -0.77 5.44
CA GLU A 5 -8.92 -0.19 4.25
C GLU A 5 -7.61 0.49 4.66
N ILE A 6 -6.52 0.12 4.01
CA ILE A 6 -5.19 0.65 4.27
C ILE A 6 -4.72 1.40 3.03
N MET A 7 -4.50 2.70 3.17
CA MET A 7 -3.86 3.52 2.14
C MET A 7 -2.38 3.69 2.45
N VAL A 8 -1.53 3.25 1.52
CA VAL A 8 -0.08 3.35 1.59
C VAL A 8 0.41 4.31 0.52
N ILE A 9 1.27 5.25 0.93
CA ILE A 9 1.98 6.14 0.01
C ILE A 9 3.43 5.70 -0.02
N LEU A 10 3.86 5.21 -1.18
CA LEU A 10 5.22 4.80 -1.45
C LEU A 10 5.99 5.94 -2.11
N ASP A 11 7.31 5.84 -2.01
CA ASP A 11 8.24 6.79 -2.57
C ASP A 11 8.09 6.90 -4.10
N SER A 12 8.08 8.13 -4.64
CA SER A 12 7.98 8.39 -6.08
C SER A 12 9.17 7.89 -6.90
N GLU A 13 10.33 7.67 -6.29
CA GLU A 13 11.52 7.17 -6.98
C GLU A 13 11.49 5.64 -7.19
N LEU A 14 10.57 4.93 -6.53
CA LEU A 14 10.37 3.50 -6.76
C LEU A 14 9.81 3.27 -8.17
N GLU A 15 10.34 2.25 -8.83
CA GLU A 15 9.76 1.78 -10.09
C GLU A 15 8.41 1.12 -9.82
N GLU A 16 7.38 1.42 -10.62
CA GLU A 16 6.05 0.82 -10.46
C GLU A 16 6.07 -0.73 -10.51
N ARG A 17 7.05 -1.30 -11.22
CA ARG A 17 7.26 -2.76 -11.29
C ARG A 17 7.74 -3.37 -9.97
N THR A 18 8.44 -2.61 -9.13
CA THR A 18 8.93 -3.09 -7.83
C THR A 18 7.92 -2.85 -6.70
N VAL A 19 6.91 -2.01 -6.92
CA VAL A 19 5.83 -1.71 -5.96
C VAL A 19 5.03 -2.96 -5.60
N ALA A 20 4.57 -3.74 -6.58
CA ALA A 20 3.78 -4.94 -6.35
C ALA A 20 4.49 -6.01 -5.49
N PRO A 21 5.75 -6.43 -5.79
CA PRO A 21 6.44 -7.41 -4.95
C PRO A 21 6.82 -6.87 -3.56
N SER A 22 7.10 -5.56 -3.45
CA SER A 22 7.34 -4.94 -2.15
C SER A 22 6.07 -4.96 -1.29
N LEU A 23 4.91 -4.61 -1.86
CA LEU A 23 3.61 -4.68 -1.20
C LEU A 23 3.27 -6.10 -0.79
N ASP A 24 3.48 -7.10 -1.65
CA ASP A 24 3.20 -8.50 -1.31
C ASP A 24 4.03 -8.99 -0.11
N THR A 25 5.28 -8.51 0.02
CA THR A 25 6.12 -8.80 1.19
C THR A 25 5.50 -8.27 2.49
N TYR A 26 4.95 -7.05 2.48
CA TYR A 26 4.23 -6.50 3.64
C TYR A 26 2.91 -7.23 3.91
N LEU A 27 2.18 -7.58 2.85
CA LEU A 27 0.91 -8.29 2.93
C LEU A 27 1.06 -9.71 3.48
N ASN A 28 2.21 -10.35 3.25
CA ASN A 28 2.49 -11.67 3.82
C ASN A 28 2.53 -11.66 5.35
N VAL A 29 2.87 -10.54 5.99
CA VAL A 29 2.76 -10.42 7.46
C VAL A 29 1.30 -10.53 7.89
N ILE A 30 0.40 -9.82 7.22
CA ILE A 30 -1.05 -9.86 7.49
C ILE A 30 -1.61 -11.27 7.30
N ARG A 31 -1.23 -11.94 6.20
CA ARG A 31 -1.60 -13.34 5.93
C ARG A 31 -1.11 -14.29 7.02
N THR A 32 0.12 -14.09 7.52
CA THR A 32 0.73 -14.94 8.56
C THR A 32 0.09 -14.72 9.93
N SER A 33 -0.36 -13.49 10.22
CA SER A 33 -1.05 -13.13 11.45
C SER A 33 -2.53 -13.55 11.48
N GLY A 34 -3.01 -14.29 10.47
CA GLY A 34 -4.38 -14.80 10.41
C GLY A 34 -5.40 -13.85 9.80
N GLY A 35 -4.96 -12.76 9.16
CA GLY A 35 -5.81 -11.90 8.34
C GLY A 35 -5.85 -12.35 6.87
N SER A 36 -6.83 -11.86 6.12
CA SER A 36 -6.94 -12.03 4.67
C SER A 36 -6.78 -10.70 3.95
N VAL A 37 -6.16 -10.75 2.76
CA VAL A 37 -6.07 -9.62 1.84
C VAL A 37 -7.08 -9.87 0.74
N GLU A 38 -8.08 -9.01 0.63
CA GLU A 38 -9.16 -9.18 -0.35
C GLU A 38 -8.79 -8.56 -1.69
N LYS A 39 -8.25 -7.34 -1.66
CA LYS A 39 -7.96 -6.57 -2.86
C LYS A 39 -6.76 -5.66 -2.64
N VAL A 40 -5.97 -5.52 -3.69
CA VAL A 40 -4.86 -4.56 -3.77
C VAL A 40 -5.07 -3.73 -5.03
N ASP A 41 -5.17 -2.42 -4.87
CA ASP A 41 -5.40 -1.47 -5.95
C ASP A 41 -4.27 -0.44 -5.97
N ILE A 42 -3.45 -0.46 -7.02
CA ILE A 42 -2.31 0.45 -7.17
C ILE A 42 -2.72 1.57 -8.11
N TRP A 43 -2.83 2.77 -7.55
CA TRP A 43 -3.25 3.98 -8.26
C TRP A 43 -2.11 4.66 -9.03
N GLY A 44 -0.88 4.16 -8.86
CA GLY A 44 0.32 4.69 -9.51
C GLY A 44 0.77 6.02 -8.91
N ARG A 45 1.61 6.74 -9.65
CA ARG A 45 2.17 8.01 -9.21
C ARG A 45 1.16 9.14 -9.28
N ARG A 46 1.00 9.90 -8.19
CA ARG A 46 0.16 11.09 -8.11
C ARG A 46 0.88 12.23 -7.38
N ARG A 47 0.52 13.47 -7.75
CA ARG A 47 1.04 14.68 -7.11
C ARG A 47 0.38 14.87 -5.75
N LEU A 48 1.22 15.11 -4.74
CA LEU A 48 0.80 15.39 -3.37
C LEU A 48 0.38 16.85 -3.24
N SER A 49 -0.57 17.15 -2.35
CA SER A 49 -1.00 18.52 -2.07
C SER A 49 0.06 19.35 -1.32
N PHE A 50 0.99 18.67 -0.65
CA PHE A 50 2.14 19.26 0.03
C PHE A 50 3.34 18.33 -0.07
N GLU A 51 4.52 18.89 0.14
CA GLU A 51 5.77 18.14 0.08
C GLU A 51 5.90 17.21 1.29
N MET A 52 6.04 15.91 1.05
CA MET A 52 6.35 14.91 2.07
C MET A 52 7.79 14.44 1.86
N ASN A 53 8.65 14.58 2.87
CA ASN A 53 10.06 14.17 2.79
C ASN A 53 10.79 14.70 1.56
N LYS A 54 10.58 15.97 1.18
CA LYS A 54 11.17 16.58 -0.02
C LYS A 54 10.68 16.04 -1.35
N LYS A 55 9.52 15.36 -1.36
CA LYS A 55 8.89 14.79 -2.55
C LYS A 55 7.51 15.41 -2.74
N ASN A 56 7.25 15.84 -3.98
CA ASN A 56 5.98 16.42 -4.42
C ASN A 56 5.05 15.37 -5.05
N GLU A 57 5.53 14.14 -5.20
CA GLU A 57 4.82 13.02 -5.81
C GLU A 57 4.95 11.81 -4.89
N GLY A 58 3.99 10.90 -4.96
CA GLY A 58 4.01 9.61 -4.27
C GLY A 58 3.22 8.58 -5.05
N ILE A 59 3.54 7.31 -4.85
CA ILE A 59 2.78 6.20 -5.46
C ILE A 59 1.72 5.75 -4.46
N TYR A 60 0.46 5.78 -4.89
CA TYR A 60 -0.66 5.41 -4.04
C TYR A 60 -1.02 3.94 -4.24
N ALA A 61 -1.19 3.23 -3.13
CA ALA A 61 -1.73 1.88 -3.10
C ALA A 61 -2.81 1.79 -2.02
N VAL A 62 -3.98 1.26 -2.39
CA VAL A 62 -5.10 0.99 -1.51
C VAL A 62 -5.22 -0.52 -1.35
N ILE A 63 -5.39 -0.97 -0.11
CA ILE A 63 -5.39 -2.37 0.25
C ILE A 63 -6.61 -2.64 1.12
N ASP A 64 -7.45 -3.57 0.67
CA ASP A 64 -8.59 -4.06 1.43
C ASP A 64 -8.18 -5.33 2.16
N VAL A 65 -8.31 -5.32 3.49
CA VAL A 65 -7.94 -6.44 4.35
C VAL A 65 -9.04 -6.78 5.32
N GLN A 66 -9.20 -8.07 5.62
CA GLN A 66 -9.94 -8.51 6.80
C GLN A 66 -8.95 -9.00 7.84
N ALA A 67 -8.96 -8.40 9.03
CA ALA A 67 -8.06 -8.78 10.12
C ALA A 67 -8.78 -8.74 11.47
N GLU A 68 -8.21 -9.42 12.46
CA GLU A 68 -8.56 -9.19 13.86
C GLU A 68 -7.80 -7.95 14.39
N PRO A 69 -8.37 -7.18 15.34
CA PRO A 69 -7.73 -5.99 15.91
C PRO A 69 -6.41 -6.25 16.64
#